data_AF-A0A973JEJ8-F1
#
_entry.id   AF-A0A973JEJ8-F1
#
_cell.length_a   1.000
_cell.length_b   1.000
_cell.length_c   1.000
_cell.angle_alpha   90.00
_cell.angle_beta   90.00
_cell.angle_gamma   90.00
#
_symmetry.space_group_name_H-M   'P 1'
#
loop_
_entity.id
_entity.type
_entity.pdbx_description
1 polymer ?
#
loop_
_entity_poly.entity_id
_entity_poly.type
_entity_poly.pdbx_seq_one_letter_code
_entity_poly.pdbx_strand_id
1 'polypeptide(L)'
;ETLFFGDEVKDAIHEFNEKQTKESLIAHDADQLSLILQLKEYGDLGNKYTKDWIEFARKRLCTDTAKKLADSIIHTDSSQWWFKDKSDWWINGGSDNTAK
;
A
#
# COMPACT_ATOMS: atom_id res chain seq x y z
N GLU A 1 -13.38 29.75 -18.25
CA GLU A 1 -12.12 29.86 -17.49
C GLU A 1 -11.63 28.49 -17.10
N THR A 2 -10.33 28.25 -17.19
CA THR A 2 -9.68 27.06 -16.62
C THR A 2 -9.39 27.30 -15.13
N LEU A 3 -9.03 26.24 -14.39
CA LEU A 3 -8.65 26.35 -12.98
C LEU A 3 -7.32 27.12 -12.85
N PHE A 4 -7.21 28.00 -11.85
CA PHE A 4 -6.01 28.82 -11.63
C PHE A 4 -4.76 27.99 -11.24
N PHE A 5 -4.96 26.74 -10.80
CA PHE A 5 -3.92 25.76 -10.47
C PHE A 5 -3.81 24.63 -11.51
N GLY A 6 -4.49 24.77 -12.66
CA GLY A 6 -4.56 23.70 -13.67
C GLY A 6 -3.20 23.27 -14.21
N ASP A 7 -2.29 24.23 -14.38
CA ASP A 7 -0.93 23.96 -14.86
C ASP A 7 -0.11 23.20 -13.80
N GLU A 8 -0.24 23.52 -12.52
CA GLU A 8 0.44 22.79 -11.43
C GLU A 8 0.03 21.32 -11.37
N VAL A 9 -1.27 21.03 -11.54
CA VAL A 9 -1.78 19.65 -11.59
C VAL A 9 -1.25 18.91 -12.81
N LYS A 10 -1.22 19.58 -13.97
CA LYS A 10 -0.69 19.01 -15.21
C LYS A 10 0.79 18.66 -15.08
N ASP A 11 1.58 19.56 -14.48
CA ASP A 11 3.00 19.36 -14.26
C ASP A 11 3.26 18.21 -13.27
N ALA A 12 2.49 18.12 -12.18
CA ALA A 12 2.59 17.01 -11.23
C ALA A 12 2.24 15.65 -11.87
N ILE A 13 1.21 15.61 -12.73
CA ILE A 13 0.85 14.40 -13.49
C ILE A 13 1.97 14.03 -14.47
N HIS A 14 2.58 15.02 -15.13
CA HIS A 14 3.68 14.77 -16.05
C HIS A 14 4.88 14.18 -15.30
N GLU A 15 5.30 14.81 -14.20
CA GLU A 15 6.40 14.35 -13.35
C GLU A 15 6.16 12.92 -12.84
N PHE A 16 4.96 12.63 -12.32
CA PHE A 16 4.58 11.31 -11.86
C PHE A 16 4.73 10.24 -12.95
N ASN A 17 4.33 10.55 -14.18
CA ASN A 17 4.41 9.61 -15.30
C ASN A 17 5.85 9.40 -15.80
N GLU A 18 6.70 10.44 -15.75
CA GLU A 18 8.10 10.37 -16.21
C GLU A 18 8.98 9.54 -15.27
N LYS A 19 8.68 9.51 -13.96
CA LYS A 19 9.39 8.70 -12.96
C LYS A 19 10.91 8.97 -12.93
N GLN A 20 11.29 10.24 -12.96
CA GLN A 20 12.69 10.67 -12.92
C GLN A 20 13.10 11.31 -11.59
N THR A 21 12.15 11.93 -10.89
CA THR A 21 12.38 12.57 -9.59
C THR A 21 12.22 11.56 -8.45
N LYS A 22 12.74 11.88 -7.26
CA LYS A 22 12.56 11.01 -6.10
C LYS A 22 11.08 10.93 -5.70
N GLU A 23 10.39 12.06 -5.77
CA GLU A 23 8.99 12.24 -5.45
C GLU A 23 8.11 11.39 -6.37
N SER A 24 8.33 11.46 -7.69
CA SER A 24 7.58 10.62 -8.66
C SER A 24 7.83 9.13 -8.48
N LEU A 25 9.07 8.73 -8.21
CA LEU A 25 9.42 7.32 -7.94
C LEU A 25 8.73 6.80 -6.67
N ILE A 26 8.76 7.57 -5.58
CA ILE A 26 8.13 7.19 -4.31
C ILE A 26 6.60 7.18 -4.43
N ALA A 27 6.01 8.19 -5.10
CA ALA A 27 4.57 8.24 -5.33
C ALA A 27 4.10 7.04 -6.17
N HIS A 28 4.84 6.69 -7.21
CA HIS A 28 4.54 5.51 -8.04
C HIS A 28 4.70 4.21 -7.26
N ASP A 29 5.73 4.08 -6.42
CA ASP A 29 5.89 2.94 -5.53
C ASP A 29 4.72 2.81 -4.54
N ALA A 30 4.26 3.92 -3.96
CA ALA A 30 3.12 3.94 -3.05
C ALA A 30 1.82 3.46 -3.73
N ASP A 31 1.57 3.88 -4.97
CA ASP A 31 0.44 3.40 -5.78
C ASP A 31 0.51 1.88 -6.00
N GLN A 32 1.67 1.36 -6.41
CA GLN A 32 1.85 -0.07 -6.61
C GLN A 32 1.75 -0.88 -5.31
N LEU A 33 2.28 -0.36 -4.20
CA LEU A 33 2.16 -0.99 -2.88
C LEU A 33 0.71 -1.04 -2.40
N SER A 34 -0.07 0.01 -2.65
CA SER A 34 -1.51 0.04 -2.36
C SER A 34 -2.25 -1.08 -3.10
N LEU A 35 -1.96 -1.27 -4.38
CA LEU A 35 -2.51 -2.38 -5.16
C LEU A 35 -2.08 -3.75 -4.60
N ILE A 36 -0.80 -3.92 -4.23
CA ILE A 36 -0.29 -5.17 -3.66
C ILE A 36 -1.00 -5.51 -2.33
N LEU A 37 -1.26 -4.53 -1.47
CA LEU A 37 -1.99 -4.74 -0.21
C LEU A 37 -3.40 -5.30 -0.46
N GLN A 38 -4.15 -4.70 -1.39
CA GLN A 38 -5.50 -5.16 -1.74
C GLN A 38 -5.47 -6.58 -2.35
N LEU A 39 -4.54 -6.84 -3.27
CA LEU A 39 -4.39 -8.15 -3.88
C LEU A 39 -3.99 -9.23 -2.87
N LYS A 40 -3.18 -8.86 -1.87
CA LYS A 40 -2.77 -9.75 -0.79
C LYS A 40 -3.97 -10.12 0.08
N GLU A 41 -4.78 -9.16 0.49
CA GLU A 41 -6.02 -9.42 1.23
C GLU A 41 -6.96 -10.36 0.45
N TYR A 42 -7.21 -10.07 -0.84
CA TYR A 42 -8.04 -10.95 -1.68
C TYR A 42 -7.42 -12.34 -1.86
N GLY A 43 -6.10 -12.43 -1.98
CA GLY A 43 -5.38 -13.70 -2.08
C GLY A 43 -5.56 -14.56 -0.83
N ASP A 44 -5.45 -13.96 0.35
CA ASP A 44 -5.64 -14.63 1.63
C ASP A 44 -7.09 -15.09 1.83
N LEU A 45 -8.05 -14.34 1.29
CA LEU A 45 -9.46 -14.72 1.24
C LEU A 45 -9.77 -15.79 0.16
N GLY A 46 -8.77 -16.29 -0.55
CA GLY A 46 -8.89 -17.40 -1.49
C GLY A 46 -9.06 -17.02 -2.96
N ASN A 47 -8.91 -15.74 -3.32
CA ASN A 47 -8.92 -15.32 -4.72
C ASN A 47 -7.62 -15.76 -5.43
N LYS A 48 -7.70 -16.87 -6.17
CA LYS A 48 -6.57 -17.43 -6.92
C LYS A 48 -6.00 -16.53 -8.02
N TYR A 49 -6.74 -15.51 -8.45
CA TYR A 49 -6.32 -14.67 -9.58
C TYR A 49 -5.32 -13.60 -9.18
N THR A 50 -5.05 -13.37 -7.89
CA THR A 50 -4.22 -12.25 -7.42
C THR A 50 -2.72 -12.45 -7.65
N LYS A 51 -2.26 -13.71 -7.76
CA LYS A 51 -0.82 -14.04 -7.82
C LYS A 51 -0.09 -13.35 -8.96
N ASP A 52 -0.62 -13.44 -10.18
CA ASP A 52 0.02 -12.85 -11.35
C ASP A 52 0.01 -11.32 -11.26
N TRP A 53 -1.08 -10.73 -10.76
CA TRP A 53 -1.15 -9.28 -10.53
C TRP A 53 -0.11 -8.79 -9.53
N ILE A 54 0.08 -9.51 -8.42
CA ILE A 54 1.12 -9.19 -7.43
C ILE A 54 2.51 -9.28 -8.08
N GLU A 55 2.76 -10.32 -8.88
CA GLU A 55 4.05 -10.48 -9.57
C GLU A 55 4.35 -9.27 -10.48
N PHE A 56 3.39 -8.85 -11.29
CA PHE A 56 3.56 -7.69 -12.18
C PHE A 56 3.65 -6.37 -11.42
N ALA A 57 2.86 -6.17 -10.36
CA ALA A 57 2.95 -4.98 -9.54
C ALA A 57 4.34 -4.84 -8.89
N ARG A 58 4.94 -5.94 -8.39
CA ARG A 58 6.31 -5.93 -7.86
C ARG A 58 7.35 -5.51 -8.90
N LYS A 59 7.20 -5.93 -10.16
CA LYS A 59 8.10 -5.55 -11.25
C LYS A 59 8.04 -4.05 -11.57
N ARG A 60 6.95 -3.37 -11.21
CA ARG A 60 6.78 -1.92 -11.40
C ARG A 60 7.40 -1.09 -10.28
N LEU A 61 7.78 -1.70 -9.15
CA LEU A 61 8.44 -1.00 -8.05
C LEU A 61 9.84 -0.53 -8.45
N CYS A 62 10.13 0.71 -8.15
CA CYS A 62 11.35 1.40 -8.49
C CYS A 62 12.39 1.28 -7.38
N THR A 63 12.04 1.67 -6.16
CA THR A 63 13.01 1.77 -5.05
C THR A 63 13.22 0.45 -4.32
N ASP A 64 14.41 0.27 -3.76
CA ASP A 64 14.73 -0.92 -2.95
C ASP A 64 13.92 -0.98 -1.66
N THR A 65 13.59 0.19 -1.09
CA THR A 65 12.70 0.30 0.08
C THR A 65 11.31 -0.26 -0.24
N ALA A 66 10.73 0.14 -1.37
CA ALA A 66 9.42 -0.36 -1.77
C ALA A 66 9.42 -1.87 -2.07
N LYS A 67 10.48 -2.39 -2.72
CA LYS A 67 10.63 -3.83 -2.96
C LYS A 67 10.68 -4.63 -1.66
N LYS A 68 11.47 -4.18 -0.67
CA LYS A 68 11.53 -4.81 0.66
C LYS A 68 10.19 -4.76 1.39
N LEU A 69 9.47 -3.65 1.27
CA LEU A 69 8.14 -3.50 1.85
C LEU A 69 7.12 -4.45 1.18
N ALA A 70 7.12 -4.53 -0.15
CA ALA A 70 6.28 -5.47 -0.88
C ALA A 70 6.55 -6.92 -0.49
N ASP A 71 7.82 -7.30 -0.33
CA ASP A 71 8.18 -8.63 0.15
C ASP A 71 7.62 -8.89 1.56
N SER A 72 7.71 -7.90 2.46
CA SER A 72 7.13 -8.02 3.81
C SER A 72 5.61 -8.19 3.78
N ILE A 73 4.92 -7.43 2.91
CA ILE A 73 3.46 -7.51 2.71
C ILE A 73 3.06 -8.92 2.25
N ILE A 74 3.74 -9.47 1.25
CA ILE A 74 3.36 -10.74 0.63
C ILE A 74 3.58 -11.93 1.56
N HIS A 75 4.61 -11.88 2.42
CA HIS A 75 4.91 -12.95 3.37
C HIS A 75 4.12 -12.85 4.68
N THR A 76 3.39 -11.76 4.91
CA THR A 76 2.57 -11.57 6.11
C THR A 76 1.13 -11.93 5.81
N ASP A 77 0.52 -12.82 6.58
CA ASP A 77 -0.94 -13.01 6.52
C ASP A 77 -1.65 -11.69 6.81
N SER A 78 -2.55 -11.26 5.92
CA SER A 78 -3.20 -9.94 6.00
C SER A 78 -3.98 -9.72 7.30
N SER A 79 -4.50 -10.78 7.94
CA SER A 79 -5.17 -10.64 9.26
C SER A 79 -4.19 -10.23 10.36
N GLN A 80 -2.91 -10.55 10.23
CA GLN A 80 -1.88 -10.22 11.21
C GLN A 80 -1.59 -8.73 11.28
N TRP A 81 -1.93 -7.93 10.25
CA TRP A 81 -1.77 -6.47 10.33
C TRP A 81 -2.62 -5.86 11.45
N TRP A 82 -3.71 -6.52 11.81
CA TRP A 82 -4.63 -6.09 12.86
C TRP A 82 -4.53 -6.99 14.10
N PHE A 83 -4.47 -8.31 13.91
CA PHE A 83 -4.65 -9.29 14.99
C PHE A 83 -3.36 -9.99 15.45
N LYS A 84 -2.19 -9.41 15.18
CA LYS A 84 -0.91 -9.98 15.64
C LYS A 84 -0.92 -10.21 17.14
N ASP A 85 -1.33 -9.19 17.89
CA ASP A 85 -1.59 -9.29 19.31
C ASP A 85 -3.10 -9.34 19.49
N LYS A 86 -3.63 -10.55 19.74
CA LYS A 86 -5.05 -10.84 20.01
C LYS A 86 -5.52 -10.28 21.36
N SER A 87 -5.21 -9.01 21.59
CA SER A 87 -5.51 -8.31 22.83
C SER A 87 -6.98 -7.93 22.89
N ASP A 88 -7.46 -7.71 24.12
CA ASP A 88 -8.79 -7.19 24.40
C ASP A 88 -8.99 -5.75 23.88
N TRP A 89 -7.95 -5.14 23.31
CA TRP A 89 -8.06 -3.85 22.60
C TRP A 89 -9.15 -3.90 21.51
N TRP A 90 -9.29 -5.04 20.81
CA TRP A 90 -10.34 -5.24 19.80
C TRP A 90 -11.75 -5.36 20.38
N ILE A 91 -11.88 -5.50 21.71
CA ILE A 91 -13.15 -5.54 22.44
C ILE A 91 -13.49 -4.16 23.02
N ASN A 92 -12.48 -3.49 23.61
CA ASN A 92 -12.69 -2.28 24.43
C ASN A 92 -12.13 -0.99 23.79
N GLY A 93 -11.53 -1.06 22.59
CA GLY A 93 -11.02 0.11 21.85
C GLY A 93 -9.94 0.91 22.58
N GLY A 94 -9.17 0.26 23.46
CA GLY A 94 -8.18 0.93 24.31
C GLY A 94 -8.76 1.62 25.56
N SER A 95 -10.03 1.38 25.91
CA SER A 95 -10.50 1.69 27.25
C SER A 95 -9.90 0.70 28.24
N ASP A 96 -8.80 1.11 28.88
CA ASP A 96 -8.25 0.42 30.05
C ASP A 96 -9.29 0.45 31.16
N ASN A 97 -10.12 -0.59 31.24
CA ASN A 97 -11.05 -0.79 32.34
C ASN A 97 -10.36 -1.43 33.55
N THR A 98 -9.05 -1.17 33.74
CA THR A 98 -8.25 -1.55 34.91
C THR A 98 -8.45 -0.62 36.11
N ALA A 99 -9.55 0.14 36.13
CA ALA A 99 -10.00 0.86 37.31
C ALA A 99 -11.32 0.25 37.82
N LYS A 100 -11.23 -0.91 38.45
CA LYS A 100 -12.18 -1.37 39.48
C LYS A 100 -11.55 -2.41 40.39
#